data_AF-U2Y4X1-F1
#
_entry.id   AF-U2Y4X1-F1
#
_cell.length_a   1.000
_cell.length_b   1.000
_cell.length_c   1.000
_cell.angle_alpha   90.00
_cell.angle_beta   90.00
_cell.angle_gamma   90.00
#
_symmetry.space_group_name_H-M   'P 1'
#
loop_
_entity.id
_entity.type
_entity.pdbx_description
1 polymer ?
#
loop_
_entity_poly.entity_id
_entity_poly.type
_entity_poly.pdbx_seq_one_letter_code
_entity_poly.pdbx_strand_id
1 'polypeptide(L)'
;MRPSGFDGPGEYRWFCLDHVREFNAGYDWFEGMSADEILHAQSPVAGWATESRTFRADAGVDGMPRWADFADPLDAIGARAAGVKRRAAGNSEWARFTPQEREALNAMGLGGDTDRHTLRRRYSELVRKYHPDRNGGDRSYESRLQRVVEAYQLLRKARVFA
;
A
#
# COMPACT_ATOMS: atom_id res chain seq x y z
N MET A 1 -19.02 -19.93 -45.97
CA MET A 1 -18.77 -18.54 -45.57
C MET A 1 -18.28 -18.53 -44.14
N ARG A 2 -17.09 -18.02 -43.89
CA ARG A 2 -16.52 -17.97 -42.54
C ARG A 2 -17.17 -16.84 -41.74
N PRO A 3 -17.83 -17.13 -40.60
CA PRO A 3 -18.43 -16.08 -39.76
C PRO A 3 -17.34 -15.21 -39.12
N SER A 4 -17.69 -13.96 -38.78
CA SER A 4 -16.85 -13.11 -37.94
C SER A 4 -16.72 -13.70 -36.54
N GLY A 5 -15.53 -13.61 -35.95
CA GLY A 5 -15.26 -14.13 -34.62
C GLY A 5 -14.19 -13.32 -33.89
N PHE A 6 -13.75 -13.86 -32.74
CA PHE A 6 -12.76 -13.22 -31.87
C PHE A 6 -11.44 -12.87 -32.60
N ASP A 7 -11.02 -13.71 -33.53
CA ASP A 7 -9.76 -13.55 -34.28
C ASP A 7 -9.86 -12.67 -35.53
N GLY A 8 -11.00 -11.98 -35.72
CA GLY A 8 -11.17 -10.96 -36.75
C GLY A 8 -12.38 -11.13 -37.66
N PRO A 9 -12.58 -10.18 -38.59
CA PRO A 9 -13.68 -10.23 -39.55
C PRO A 9 -13.49 -11.46 -40.44
N GLY A 10 -14.56 -12.22 -40.63
CA GLY A 10 -14.57 -13.42 -41.46
C GLY A 10 -14.36 -13.10 -42.94
N GLU A 11 -15.02 -13.84 -43.83
CA GLU A 11 -14.93 -13.55 -45.27
C GLU A 11 -15.79 -12.33 -45.64
N TYR A 12 -15.18 -11.35 -46.31
CA TYR A 12 -15.91 -10.17 -46.80
C TYR A 12 -16.83 -10.52 -47.97
N ARG A 13 -18.02 -9.91 -48.01
CA ARG A 13 -18.96 -9.96 -49.13
C ARG A 13 -19.08 -8.57 -49.75
N TRP A 14 -19.02 -8.50 -51.08
CA TRP A 14 -19.18 -7.25 -51.82
C TRP A 14 -20.61 -7.17 -52.36
N PHE A 15 -21.28 -6.05 -52.11
CA PHE A 15 -22.64 -5.77 -52.56
C PHE A 15 -22.67 -4.50 -53.40
N CYS A 16 -23.60 -4.41 -54.35
CA CYS A 16 -23.98 -3.13 -54.94
C CYS A 16 -24.89 -2.35 -53.96
N LEU A 17 -25.18 -1.08 -54.27
CA LEU A 17 -25.96 -0.20 -53.40
C LEU A 17 -27.37 -0.74 -53.10
N ASP A 18 -28.01 -1.40 -54.06
CA ASP A 18 -29.36 -1.92 -53.87
C ASP A 18 -29.35 -3.14 -52.93
N HIS A 19 -28.39 -4.04 -53.11
CA HIS A 19 -28.28 -5.24 -52.26
C HIS A 19 -27.79 -4.94 -50.84
N VAL A 20 -26.97 -3.91 -50.63
CA VAL A 20 -26.61 -3.52 -49.25
C VAL A 20 -27.81 -2.92 -48.51
N ARG A 21 -28.72 -2.24 -49.22
CA ARG A 21 -29.97 -1.72 -48.62
C ARG A 21 -30.90 -2.84 -48.23
N GLU A 22 -31.09 -3.83 -49.10
CA GLU A 22 -31.90 -5.02 -48.81
C GLU A 22 -31.32 -5.81 -47.62
N PHE A 23 -29.99 -6.01 -47.60
CA PHE A 23 -29.31 -6.69 -46.51
C PHE A 23 -29.46 -5.94 -45.17
N ASN A 24 -29.24 -4.63 -45.15
CA ASN A 24 -29.39 -3.83 -43.93
C ASN A 24 -30.85 -3.74 -43.47
N ALA A 25 -31.82 -3.79 -44.38
CA ALA A 25 -33.23 -3.77 -44.04
C ALA A 25 -33.69 -5.06 -43.33
N GLY A 26 -33.02 -6.19 -43.61
CA GLY A 26 -33.27 -7.47 -42.92
C GLY A 26 -32.45 -7.68 -41.65
N TYR A 27 -31.59 -6.73 -41.26
CA TYR A 27 -30.73 -6.87 -40.09
C TYR A 27 -31.34 -6.23 -38.85
N ASP A 28 -31.70 -7.06 -37.86
CA ASP A 28 -32.07 -6.60 -36.53
C ASP A 28 -31.02 -7.05 -35.50
N TRP A 29 -30.34 -6.07 -34.91
CA TRP A 29 -29.32 -6.32 -33.88
C TRP A 29 -29.90 -6.87 -32.58
N PHE A 30 -31.17 -6.58 -32.28
CA PHE A 30 -31.86 -6.97 -31.05
C PHE A 30 -32.66 -8.27 -31.19
N GLU A 31 -32.62 -8.92 -32.35
CA GLU A 31 -33.36 -10.17 -32.58
C GLU A 31 -32.95 -11.24 -31.55
N GLY A 32 -33.93 -11.75 -30.79
CA GLY A 32 -33.71 -12.76 -29.76
C GLY A 32 -33.27 -12.23 -28.39
N MET A 33 -33.11 -10.91 -28.21
CA MET A 33 -32.83 -10.31 -26.90
C MET A 33 -34.12 -10.06 -26.10
N SER A 34 -34.04 -10.22 -24.79
CA SER A 34 -35.07 -9.78 -23.84
C SER A 34 -35.08 -8.27 -23.65
N ALA A 35 -36.18 -7.73 -23.11
CA ALA A 35 -36.30 -6.28 -22.85
C ALA A 35 -35.19 -5.74 -21.93
N ASP A 36 -34.77 -6.54 -20.94
CA ASP A 36 -33.69 -6.18 -20.02
C ASP A 36 -32.32 -6.15 -20.73
N GLU A 37 -32.06 -7.10 -21.64
CA GLU A 37 -30.83 -7.13 -22.44
C GLU A 37 -30.76 -5.96 -23.42
N ILE A 38 -31.90 -5.59 -24.04
CA ILE A 38 -32.02 -4.40 -24.89
C ILE A 38 -31.71 -3.14 -24.09
N LEU A 39 -32.30 -2.99 -22.91
CA LEU A 39 -32.07 -1.85 -22.03
C LEU A 39 -30.61 -1.76 -21.58
N HIS A 40 -30.00 -2.89 -21.24
CA HIS A 40 -28.60 -2.96 -20.86
C HIS A 40 -27.68 -2.56 -22.02
N ALA A 41 -27.94 -3.07 -23.22
CA ALA A 41 -27.20 -2.75 -24.44
C ALA A 41 -27.28 -1.27 -24.83
N GLN A 42 -28.45 -0.64 -24.65
CA GLN A 42 -28.67 0.78 -24.90
C GLN A 42 -28.12 1.68 -23.80
N SER A 43 -27.72 1.12 -22.66
CA SER A 43 -27.23 1.92 -21.54
C SER A 43 -25.94 2.66 -21.92
N PRO A 44 -25.74 3.91 -21.45
CA PRO A 44 -24.49 4.65 -21.69
C PRO A 44 -23.23 3.94 -21.18
N VAL A 45 -23.41 2.99 -20.26
CA VAL A 45 -22.36 2.20 -19.62
C VAL A 45 -22.09 0.87 -20.33
N ALA A 46 -22.90 0.44 -21.30
CA ALA A 46 -22.80 -0.88 -21.93
C ALA A 46 -21.42 -1.19 -22.54
N GLY A 47 -20.75 -0.19 -23.12
CA GLY A 47 -19.39 -0.31 -23.66
C GLY A 47 -18.26 -0.05 -22.67
N TRP A 48 -18.60 0.49 -21.49
CA TRP A 48 -17.66 0.83 -20.41
C TRP A 48 -17.72 -0.16 -19.23
N ALA A 49 -18.70 -1.07 -19.23
CA ALA A 49 -18.85 -2.16 -18.27
C ALA A 49 -17.83 -3.29 -18.48
N THR A 50 -16.60 -2.95 -18.89
CA THR A 50 -15.48 -3.88 -18.76
C THR A 50 -15.02 -3.82 -17.31
N GLU A 51 -15.39 -4.83 -16.53
CA GLU A 51 -14.59 -5.20 -15.37
C GLU A 51 -13.18 -5.52 -15.90
N SER A 52 -12.26 -4.54 -15.83
CA SER A 52 -10.88 -4.82 -16.19
C SER A 52 -10.43 -6.00 -15.33
N ARG A 53 -9.81 -7.02 -15.94
CA ARG A 53 -9.34 -8.21 -15.19
C ARG A 53 -8.43 -7.85 -14.01
N THR A 54 -7.86 -6.65 -14.02
CA THR A 54 -7.02 -6.08 -12.96
C THR A 54 -7.80 -5.65 -11.71
N PHE A 55 -9.12 -5.42 -11.80
CA PHE A 55 -9.97 -4.95 -10.69
C PHE A 55 -11.04 -5.96 -10.27
N ARG A 56 -10.98 -7.21 -10.73
CA ARG A 56 -11.92 -8.23 -10.26
C ARG A 56 -11.61 -8.65 -8.83
N ALA A 57 -12.66 -8.89 -8.06
CA ALA A 57 -12.53 -9.34 -6.67
C ALA A 57 -11.86 -10.73 -6.55
N ASP A 58 -11.84 -11.53 -7.62
CA ASP A 58 -11.18 -12.84 -7.70
C ASP A 58 -9.73 -12.77 -8.25
N ALA A 59 -9.26 -11.58 -8.66
CA ALA A 59 -7.93 -11.36 -9.23
C ALA A 59 -6.84 -11.32 -8.14
N GLY A 60 -6.63 -12.46 -7.49
CA GLY A 60 -5.53 -12.69 -6.57
C GLY A 60 -5.71 -12.03 -5.20
N VAL A 61 -5.20 -12.71 -4.18
CA VAL A 61 -5.17 -12.25 -2.78
C VAL A 61 -4.69 -10.79 -2.74
N ASP A 62 -5.56 -9.91 -2.25
CA ASP A 62 -5.38 -8.46 -2.06
C ASP A 62 -5.41 -7.53 -3.30
N GLY A 63 -5.86 -7.99 -4.47
CA GLY A 63 -6.11 -7.09 -5.63
C GLY A 63 -4.86 -6.37 -6.16
N MET A 64 -3.68 -6.85 -5.80
CA MET A 64 -2.40 -6.31 -6.23
C MET A 64 -1.81 -7.23 -7.31
N PRO A 65 -1.45 -6.70 -8.49
CA PRO A 65 -0.80 -7.51 -9.51
C PRO A 65 0.49 -8.16 -8.97
N ARG A 66 0.80 -9.37 -9.43
CA ARG A 66 2.10 -9.99 -9.16
C ARG A 66 3.18 -9.26 -9.95
N TRP A 67 3.74 -8.22 -9.34
CA TRP A 67 4.78 -7.37 -9.94
C TRP A 67 6.03 -8.13 -10.42
N ALA A 68 6.27 -9.34 -9.90
CA ALA A 68 7.37 -10.22 -10.33
C ALA A 68 7.18 -10.79 -11.75
N ASP A 69 5.97 -10.77 -12.30
CA ASP A 69 5.65 -11.34 -13.61
C ASP A 69 5.85 -10.31 -14.76
N PHE A 70 6.19 -9.06 -14.43
CA PHE A 70 6.41 -7.98 -15.40
C PHE A 70 7.89 -7.84 -15.77
N ALA A 71 8.18 -7.68 -17.06
CA ALA A 71 9.52 -7.32 -17.52
C ALA A 71 9.83 -5.87 -17.12
N ASP A 72 10.80 -5.68 -16.22
CA ASP A 72 11.21 -4.37 -15.68
C ASP A 72 12.71 -4.11 -15.96
N PRO A 73 13.08 -3.69 -17.19
CA PRO A 73 14.48 -3.48 -17.57
C PRO A 73 15.21 -2.39 -16.76
N LEU A 74 14.45 -1.53 -16.08
CA LEU A 74 14.97 -0.43 -15.27
C LEU A 74 14.93 -0.74 -13.77
N ASP A 75 14.43 -1.91 -13.37
CA ASP A 75 14.16 -2.30 -11.97
C ASP A 75 13.35 -1.24 -11.19
N ALA A 76 12.53 -0.43 -11.86
CA ALA A 76 11.80 0.66 -11.24
C ALA A 76 10.70 0.16 -10.29
N ILE A 77 10.04 -0.94 -10.66
CA ILE A 77 8.98 -1.60 -9.91
C ILE A 77 9.61 -2.37 -8.74
N GLY A 78 10.66 -3.15 -9.02
CA GLY A 78 11.40 -3.92 -8.01
C GLY A 78 12.03 -3.02 -6.94
N ALA A 79 12.72 -1.96 -7.35
CA ALA A 79 13.33 -0.98 -6.44
C ALA A 79 12.28 -0.25 -5.59
N ARG A 80 11.12 0.11 -6.16
CA ARG A 80 10.02 0.73 -5.41
C ARG A 80 9.43 -0.24 -4.39
N ALA A 81 9.14 -1.48 -4.79
CA ALA A 81 8.62 -2.51 -3.90
C ALA A 81 9.60 -2.81 -2.75
N ALA A 82 10.90 -2.92 -3.04
CA ALA A 82 11.95 -3.08 -2.04
C ALA A 82 12.03 -1.86 -1.10
N GLY A 83 11.87 -0.64 -1.62
CA GLY A 83 11.82 0.59 -0.82
C GLY A 83 10.62 0.62 0.15
N VAL A 84 9.43 0.19 -0.30
CA VAL A 84 8.25 0.06 0.56
C VAL A 84 8.47 -1.00 1.64
N LYS A 85 9.00 -2.19 1.28
CA LYS A 85 9.37 -3.23 2.24
C LYS A 85 10.39 -2.74 3.28
N ARG A 86 11.44 -2.02 2.87
CA ARG A 86 12.44 -1.45 3.80
C ARG A 86 11.82 -0.44 4.77
N ARG A 87 10.90 0.40 4.32
CA ARG A 87 10.18 1.34 5.22
C ARG A 87 9.25 0.61 6.18
N ALA A 88 8.57 -0.44 5.72
CA ALA A 88 7.76 -1.29 6.58
C ALA A 88 8.61 -2.08 7.61
N ALA A 89 9.78 -2.58 7.20
CA ALA A 89 10.75 -3.23 8.08
C ALA A 89 11.39 -2.24 9.08
N GLY A 90 11.69 -1.01 8.67
CA GLY A 90 12.12 0.03 9.61
C GLY A 90 11.05 0.35 10.67
N ASN A 91 9.77 0.22 10.31
CA ASN A 91 8.67 0.26 11.27
C ASN A 91 8.58 -1.00 12.15
N SER A 92 9.18 -2.14 11.79
CA SER A 92 9.09 -3.37 12.59
C SER A 92 9.88 -3.29 13.88
N GLU A 93 11.03 -2.60 13.89
CA GLU A 93 11.81 -2.35 15.11
C GLU A 93 11.02 -1.52 16.13
N TRP A 94 10.21 -0.58 15.64
CA TRP A 94 9.34 0.27 16.45
C TRP A 94 7.95 -0.34 16.68
N ALA A 95 7.55 -1.37 15.93
CA ALA A 95 6.24 -2.00 16.00
C ALA A 95 5.98 -2.66 17.35
N ARG A 96 7.03 -3.14 18.01
CA ARG A 96 6.94 -3.70 19.37
C ARG A 96 6.63 -2.65 20.45
N PHE A 97 6.74 -1.36 20.13
CA PHE A 97 6.52 -0.25 21.06
C PHE A 97 5.23 0.53 20.75
N THR A 98 4.52 0.91 21.79
CA THR A 98 3.42 1.88 21.72
C THR A 98 3.94 3.28 21.35
N PRO A 99 3.10 4.19 20.82
CA PRO A 99 3.55 5.54 20.45
C PRO A 99 4.27 6.29 21.60
N GLN A 100 3.77 6.17 22.83
CA GLN A 100 4.37 6.79 24.01
C GLN A 100 5.75 6.20 24.35
N GLU A 101 5.92 4.88 24.20
CA GLU A 101 7.23 4.23 24.40
C GLU A 101 8.24 4.66 23.32
N ARG A 102 7.80 4.85 22.07
CA ARG A 102 8.67 5.38 20.99
C ARG A 102 9.15 6.80 21.30
N GLU A 103 8.25 7.65 21.78
CA GLU A 103 8.61 9.01 22.19
C GLU A 103 9.61 9.01 23.35
N ALA A 104 9.41 8.14 24.35
CA ALA A 104 10.33 7.97 25.47
C ALA A 104 11.72 7.46 25.02
N LEU A 105 11.77 6.51 24.08
CA LEU A 105 13.03 6.03 23.47
C LEU A 105 13.75 7.15 22.72
N ASN A 106 13.01 7.94 21.93
CA ASN A 106 13.56 9.10 21.23
C ASN A 106 14.09 10.16 22.21
N ALA A 107 13.37 10.44 23.31
CA ALA A 107 13.81 11.37 24.35
C ALA A 107 15.14 10.94 25.02
N MET A 108 15.38 9.62 25.10
CA MET A 108 16.64 9.05 25.60
C MET A 108 17.70 8.84 24.50
N GLY A 109 17.37 9.08 23.24
CA GLY A 109 18.23 8.84 22.07
C GLY A 109 18.53 7.35 21.86
N LEU A 110 17.53 6.49 22.02
CA LEU A 110 17.60 5.04 21.89
C LEU A 110 16.79 4.56 20.67
N GLY A 111 17.25 3.47 20.04
CA GLY A 111 16.61 2.87 18.85
C GLY A 111 15.61 1.75 19.19
N GLY A 112 14.89 1.29 18.17
CA GLY A 112 13.88 0.22 18.28
C GLY A 112 14.46 -1.17 18.58
N ASP A 113 15.77 -1.36 18.49
CA ASP A 113 16.55 -2.56 18.82
C ASP A 113 17.07 -2.55 20.27
N THR A 114 16.71 -1.55 21.07
CA THR A 114 17.22 -1.38 22.44
C THR A 114 16.87 -2.57 23.35
N ASP A 115 17.83 -2.95 24.20
CA ASP A 115 17.71 -3.98 25.23
C ASP A 115 17.69 -3.38 26.65
N ARG A 116 17.19 -4.13 27.64
CA ARG A 116 17.04 -3.65 29.04
C ARG A 116 18.37 -3.15 29.64
N HIS A 117 19.48 -3.82 29.33
CA HIS A 117 20.80 -3.42 29.79
C HIS A 117 21.23 -2.07 29.19
N THR A 118 21.03 -1.90 27.87
CA THR A 118 21.31 -0.65 27.15
C THR A 118 20.48 0.51 27.67
N LEU A 119 19.19 0.28 27.96
CA LEU A 119 18.31 1.27 28.58
C LEU A 119 18.84 1.77 29.93
N ARG A 120 19.25 0.85 30.83
CA ARG A 120 19.81 1.21 32.15
C ARG A 120 21.14 1.96 32.04
N ARG A 121 22.02 1.52 31.13
CA ARG A 121 23.29 2.19 30.86
C ARG A 121 23.05 3.63 30.39
N ARG A 122 22.16 3.80 29.41
CA ARG A 122 21.84 5.11 28.84
C ARG A 122 21.22 6.06 29.86
N TYR A 123 20.31 5.54 30.69
CA TYR A 123 19.75 6.31 31.80
C TYR A 123 20.85 6.82 32.74
N SER A 124 21.78 5.95 33.14
CA SER A 124 22.88 6.30 34.05
C SER A 124 23.81 7.36 33.44
N GLU A 125 24.09 7.26 32.14
CA GLU A 125 24.86 8.27 31.39
C GLU A 125 24.16 9.63 31.38
N LEU A 126 22.87 9.67 31.04
CA LEU A 126 22.10 10.91 30.92
C LEU A 126 21.88 11.60 32.27
N VAL A 127 21.59 10.84 33.32
CA VAL A 127 21.50 11.38 34.69
C VAL A 127 22.82 12.00 35.10
N ARG A 128 23.94 11.29 34.91
CA ARG A 128 25.28 11.81 35.20
C ARG A 128 25.65 13.05 34.39
N LYS A 129 25.09 13.22 33.19
CA LYS A 129 25.33 14.37 32.31
C LYS A 129 24.51 15.60 32.74
N TYR A 130 23.27 15.40 33.17
CA TYR A 130 22.35 16.48 33.51
C TYR A 130 22.25 16.77 35.02
N HIS A 131 22.99 16.05 35.87
CA HIS A 131 22.95 16.24 37.31
C HIS A 131 23.54 17.61 37.74
N PRO A 132 22.81 18.40 38.56
CA PRO A 132 23.25 19.74 38.96
C PRO A 132 24.56 19.74 39.76
N ASP A 133 24.78 18.72 40.60
CA ASP A 133 26.04 18.55 41.36
C ASP A 133 27.29 18.55 40.47
N ARG A 134 27.19 17.97 39.26
CA ARG A 134 28.30 17.88 38.31
C ARG A 134 28.40 19.09 37.39
N ASN A 135 27.32 19.86 37.28
CA ASN A 135 27.22 21.05 36.46
C ASN A 135 27.35 22.34 37.30
N GLY A 136 27.93 22.25 38.50
CA GLY A 136 28.18 23.42 39.36
C GLY A 136 26.92 24.13 39.85
N GLY A 137 25.79 23.43 39.95
CA GLY A 137 24.50 24.01 40.32
C GLY A 137 23.72 24.64 39.17
N ASP A 138 24.18 24.50 37.92
CA ASP A 138 23.45 24.99 36.74
C ASP A 138 22.11 24.25 36.56
N ARG A 139 21.01 25.00 36.75
CA ARG A 139 19.63 24.51 36.64
C ARG A 139 19.13 24.45 35.20
N SER A 140 19.91 24.88 34.22
CA SER A 140 19.52 24.88 32.80
C SER A 140 19.18 23.49 32.26
N TYR A 141 19.69 22.42 32.91
CA TYR A 141 19.45 21.03 32.51
C TYR A 141 18.34 20.33 33.29
N GLU A 142 17.72 21.00 34.27
CA GLU A 142 16.69 20.41 35.15
C GLU A 142 15.50 19.86 34.35
N SER A 143 15.01 20.62 33.35
CA SER A 143 13.92 20.17 32.49
C SER A 143 14.27 18.96 31.63
N ARG A 144 15.55 18.84 31.20
CA ARG A 144 16.02 17.68 30.43
C ARG A 144 16.17 16.46 31.32
N LEU A 145 16.69 16.65 32.54
CA LEU A 145 16.79 15.59 33.54
C LEU A 145 15.40 15.02 33.87
N GLN A 146 14.42 15.89 34.09
CA GLN A 146 13.05 15.49 34.38
C GLN A 146 12.47 14.59 33.26
N ARG A 147 12.60 15.01 31.99
CA ARG A 147 12.15 14.21 30.84
C ARG A 147 12.84 12.85 30.77
N VAL A 148 14.14 12.77 31.08
CA VAL A 148 14.88 11.50 31.09
C VAL A 148 14.37 10.56 32.18
N VAL A 149 14.06 11.08 33.38
CA VAL A 149 13.51 10.29 34.48
C VAL A 149 12.12 9.77 34.13
N GLU A 150 11.26 10.63 33.60
CA GLU A 150 9.91 10.25 33.16
C GLU A 150 9.94 9.18 32.06
N ALA A 151 10.75 9.39 31.03
CA ALA A 151 10.95 8.42 29.94
C ALA A 151 11.43 7.07 30.48
N TYR A 152 12.39 7.06 31.40
CA TYR A 152 12.90 5.82 32.00
C TYR A 152 11.83 5.10 32.84
N GLN A 153 11.03 5.82 33.63
CA GLN A 153 9.97 5.21 34.44
C GLN A 153 8.87 4.58 33.57
N LEU A 154 8.57 5.19 32.43
CA LEU A 154 7.65 4.63 31.44
C LEU A 154 8.24 3.36 30.82
N LEU A 155 9.46 3.43 30.28
CA LEU A 155 10.11 2.30 29.59
C LEU A 155 10.43 1.13 30.53
N ARG A 156 10.70 1.38 31.82
CA ARG A 156 10.94 0.32 32.80
C ARG A 156 9.69 -0.55 33.06
N LYS A 157 8.50 0.00 32.85
CA LYS A 157 7.20 -0.70 33.02
C LYS A 157 6.70 -1.33 31.72
N ALA A 158 7.31 -0.99 30.58
CA ALA A 158 6.92 -1.50 29.28
C ALA A 158 7.11 -3.02 29.20
N ARG A 159 6.13 -3.72 28.60
CA ARG A 159 6.15 -5.19 28.45
C ARG A 159 7.36 -5.67 27.64
N VAL A 160 7.83 -4.85 26.71
CA VAL A 160 8.98 -5.15 25.84
C VAL A 160 10.27 -5.31 26.63
N PHE A 161 10.38 -4.61 27.76
CA PHE A 161 11.54 -4.66 28.64
C PHE A 161 11.21 -5.39 29.94
N ALA A 162 10.14 -6.21 30.03
CA ALA A 162 9.76 -6.97 31.23
C ALA A 162 10.67 -8.19 31.49
#